data_AF-A0A1C7DHL4-F1
#
_entry.id   AF-A0A1C7DHL4-F1
#
_cell.length_a   1.000
_cell.length_b   1.000
_cell.length_c   1.000
_cell.angle_alpha   90.00
_cell.angle_beta   90.00
_cell.angle_gamma   90.00
#
_symmetry.space_group_name_H-M   'P 1'
#
loop_
_entity.id
_entity.type
_entity.pdbx_description
1 polymer ?
#
loop_
_entity_poly.entity_id
_entity_poly.type
_entity_poly.pdbx_seq_one_letter_code
_entity_poly.pdbx_strand_id
1 'polypeptide(L)'
;MENSVYSMEILYSGKYESWEFEDRQKRDAFYAKVAGQFASQKVSAQEEDVEDTQIVQLSSNNLKIKDDGKYDQDTSYQWFEYDIFSKMLDFINKEYDKIE
;
A
#
# COMPACT_ATOMS: atom_id res chain seq x y z
N MET A 1 -12.45 21.87 7.87
CA MET A 1 -11.02 21.56 7.63
C MET A 1 -11.05 20.20 6.95
N GLU A 2 -10.72 20.14 5.66
CA GLU A 2 -10.69 18.87 4.94
C GLU A 2 -9.49 18.06 5.45
N ASN A 3 -9.74 17.17 6.41
CA ASN A 3 -8.73 16.22 6.87
C ASN A 3 -8.66 15.10 5.83
N SER A 4 -7.65 15.19 4.97
CA SER A 4 -7.31 14.12 4.04
C SER A 4 -6.21 13.28 4.65
N VAL A 5 -6.38 11.95 4.64
CA VAL A 5 -5.34 10.99 5.03
C VAL A 5 -4.86 10.28 3.77
N TYR A 6 -3.56 10.31 3.55
CA TYR A 6 -2.90 9.62 2.44
C TYR A 6 -2.06 8.52 3.05
N SER A 7 -2.41 7.26 2.82
CA SER A 7 -1.66 6.13 3.38
C SER A 7 -1.23 5.13 2.31
N MET A 8 -0.16 4.41 2.61
CA MET A 8 0.21 3.17 1.95
C MET A 8 0.19 2.06 2.98
N GLU A 9 -0.27 0.88 2.58
CA GLU A 9 -0.49 -0.25 3.47
C GLU A 9 0.06 -1.53 2.85
N ILE A 10 0.57 -2.42 3.69
CA ILE A 10 0.96 -3.78 3.30
C ILE A 10 0.20 -4.77 4.18
N LEU A 11 -0.40 -5.77 3.54
CA LEU A 11 -1.17 -6.84 4.19
C LEU A 11 -0.65 -8.20 3.74
N TYR A 12 -0.40 -9.08 4.71
CA TYR A 12 -0.01 -10.48 4.47
C TYR A 12 -0.47 -11.38 5.60
N SER A 13 -1.33 -12.36 5.33
CA SER A 13 -1.75 -13.38 6.33
C SER A 13 -2.13 -12.79 7.70
N GLY A 14 -2.89 -11.68 7.71
CA GLY A 14 -3.32 -10.97 8.91
C GLY A 14 -2.28 -10.02 9.54
N LYS A 15 -1.05 -9.97 9.04
CA LYS A 15 -0.07 -8.93 9.37
C LYS A 15 -0.36 -7.69 8.55
N TYR A 16 -0.39 -6.55 9.19
CA TYR A 16 -0.74 -5.27 8.61
C TYR A 16 0.22 -4.20 9.10
N GLU A 17 0.76 -3.40 8.18
CA GLU A 17 1.55 -2.20 8.49
C GLU A 17 1.09 -1.05 7.57
N SER A 18 1.15 0.18 8.06
CA SER A 18 0.71 1.37 7.33
C SER A 18 1.61 2.57 7.56
N TRP A 19 1.79 3.36 6.50
CA TRP A 19 2.56 4.60 6.51
C TRP A 19 1.69 5.75 6.00
N GLU A 20 1.67 6.85 6.72
CA GLU A 20 0.95 8.06 6.34
C GLU A 20 1.86 9.04 5.60
N PHE A 21 1.30 9.85 4.71
CA PHE A 21 2.03 10.81 3.91
C PHE A 21 1.36 12.18 3.99
N GLU A 22 2.18 13.22 3.92
CA GLU A 22 1.72 14.62 3.93
C GLU A 22 0.76 14.93 2.77
N ASP A 23 1.01 14.35 1.60
CA ASP A 23 0.22 14.58 0.40
C ASP A 23 0.11 13.33 -0.50
N ARG A 24 -0.90 13.36 -1.38
CA ARG A 24 -1.16 12.29 -2.36
C ARG A 24 0.02 12.04 -3.30
N GLN A 25 0.76 13.08 -3.70
CA GLN A 25 1.84 12.95 -4.67
C GLN A 25 3.03 12.18 -4.08
N LYS A 26 3.41 12.46 -2.83
CA LYS A 26 4.42 11.71 -2.08
C LYS A 26 4.01 10.25 -1.91
N ARG A 27 2.75 10.02 -1.50
CA ARG A 27 2.19 8.67 -1.38
C ARG A 27 2.23 7.91 -2.70
N ASP A 28 1.75 8.52 -3.79
CA ASP A 28 1.69 7.90 -5.12
C ASP A 28 3.10 7.59 -5.65
N ALA A 29 4.05 8.52 -5.49
CA ALA A 29 5.43 8.31 -5.87
C ALA A 29 6.09 7.19 -5.06
N PHE A 30 5.81 7.13 -3.76
CA PHE A 30 6.34 6.08 -2.88
C PHE A 30 5.75 4.71 -3.24
N TYR A 31 4.43 4.64 -3.40
CA TYR A 31 3.74 3.43 -3.84
C TYR A 31 4.29 2.91 -5.17
N ALA A 32 4.45 3.80 -6.17
CA ALA A 32 5.00 3.42 -7.47
C ALA A 32 6.46 2.94 -7.36
N LYS A 33 7.26 3.53 -6.47
CA LYS A 33 8.64 3.10 -6.21
C LYS A 33 8.69 1.69 -5.59
N VAL A 34 7.87 1.43 -4.58
CA VAL A 34 7.78 0.09 -3.95
C VAL A 34 7.26 -0.93 -4.96
N ALA A 35 6.16 -0.65 -5.64
CA ALA A 35 5.60 -1.53 -6.67
C ALA A 35 6.60 -1.82 -7.80
N GLY A 36 7.36 -0.80 -8.25
CA GLY A 36 8.39 -0.95 -9.26
C GLY A 36 9.57 -1.80 -8.81
N GLN A 37 10.00 -1.67 -7.55
CA GLN A 37 11.08 -2.46 -6.96
C GLN A 37 10.77 -3.97 -6.94
N PHE A 38 9.50 -4.34 -6.82
CA PHE A 38 9.02 -5.72 -6.73
C PHE A 38 8.21 -6.15 -7.95
N ALA A 39 8.31 -5.43 -9.08
CA ALA A 39 7.47 -5.67 -10.25
C ALA A 39 7.63 -7.08 -10.85
N SER A 40 8.81 -7.71 -10.68
CA SER A 40 9.07 -9.09 -11.13
C SER A 40 8.31 -10.15 -10.34
N GLN A 41 7.83 -9.82 -9.14
CA GLN A 41 7.09 -10.72 -8.24
C GLN A 41 5.61 -10.36 -8.18
N LYS A 42 5.13 -9.54 -9.12
CA LYS A 42 3.74 -9.13 -9.18
C LYS A 42 2.87 -10.31 -9.64
N VAL A 43 1.86 -10.63 -8.83
CA VAL A 43 0.88 -11.66 -9.17
C VAL A 43 -0.15 -11.05 -10.11
N SER A 44 -0.33 -11.66 -11.28
CA SER A 44 -1.35 -11.25 -12.24
C SER A 44 -2.68 -11.84 -11.81
N ALA A 45 -3.71 -11.01 -11.62
CA ALA A 45 -5.03 -11.37 -11.11
C ALA A 45 -5.89 -12.26 -12.06
N GLN A 46 -5.28 -13.19 -12.80
CA GLN A 46 -5.99 -14.22 -13.57
C GLN A 46 -6.26 -15.51 -12.78
N GLU A 47 -5.76 -15.63 -11.56
CA GLU A 47 -6.03 -16.78 -10.69
C GLU A 47 -7.13 -16.38 -9.69
N GLU A 48 -8.38 -16.74 -9.98
CA GLU A 48 -9.53 -16.59 -9.06
C GLU A 48 -9.38 -17.42 -7.77
N ASP A 49 -8.22 -18.05 -7.53
CA ASP A 49 -7.95 -19.05 -6.49
C ASP A 49 -6.68 -18.76 -5.66
N VAL A 50 -6.07 -17.57 -5.73
CA VAL A 50 -4.88 -17.30 -4.89
C VAL A 50 -5.31 -17.05 -3.45
N GLU A 51 -4.99 -17.97 -2.55
CA GLU A 51 -5.25 -17.81 -1.12
C GLU A 51 -4.54 -16.57 -0.56
N ASP A 52 -5.21 -15.80 0.32
CA ASP A 52 -4.62 -14.64 1.01
C ASP A 52 -3.35 -14.96 1.82
N THR A 53 -3.13 -16.24 2.11
CA THR A 53 -1.90 -16.76 2.75
C THR A 53 -0.71 -16.83 1.79
N GLN A 54 -0.94 -16.68 0.49
CA GLN A 54 0.03 -16.84 -0.60
C GLN A 54 0.34 -15.53 -1.32
N ILE A 55 -0.28 -14.42 -0.91
CA ILE A 55 -0.02 -13.09 -1.49
C ILE A 55 0.29 -12.03 -0.44
N VAL A 56 1.13 -11.09 -0.85
CA VAL A 56 1.26 -9.78 -0.22
C VAL A 56 0.41 -8.80 -0.99
N GLN A 57 -0.50 -8.11 -0.30
CA GLN A 57 -1.22 -6.98 -0.85
C GLN A 57 -0.51 -5.68 -0.47
N LEU A 58 -0.18 -4.86 -1.46
CA LEU A 58 0.26 -3.47 -1.27
C LEU A 58 -0.86 -2.54 -1.73
N SER A 59 -1.43 -1.78 -0.80
CA SER A 59 -2.50 -0.81 -1.05
C SER A 59 -2.02 0.63 -0.92
N SER A 60 -2.71 1.49 -1.64
CA SER A 60 -2.52 2.93 -1.65
C SER A 60 -3.89 3.55 -1.42
N ASN A 61 -4.05 4.31 -0.34
CA ASN A 61 -5.34 4.82 0.11
C ASN A 61 -5.36 6.34 0.15
N ASN A 62 -6.48 6.91 -0.28
CA ASN A 62 -6.83 8.31 -0.07
C ASN A 62 -8.15 8.32 0.70
N LEU A 63 -8.15 8.83 1.93
CA LEU A 63 -9.35 9.05 2.70
C LEU A 63 -9.61 10.56 2.78
N LYS A 64 -10.76 11.02 2.30
CA LYS A 64 -11.21 12.40 2.45
C LYS A 64 -12.38 12.45 3.41
N ILE A 65 -12.20 13.11 4.55
CA ILE A 65 -13.27 13.34 5.51
C ILE A 65 -14.05 14.59 5.07
N LYS A 66 -15.34 14.42 4.76
CA LYS A 66 -16.25 15.51 4.38
C LYS A 66 -16.83 16.16 5.64
N ASP A 67 -17.23 17.43 5.52
CA ASP A 67 -17.81 18.21 6.63
C ASP A 67 -19.14 17.63 7.16
N ASP A 68 -19.81 16.74 6.41
CA ASP A 68 -21.02 16.03 6.83
C ASP A 68 -20.74 14.72 7.59
N GLY A 69 -19.47 14.45 7.91
CA GLY A 69 -19.03 13.23 8.58
C GLY A 69 -18.94 12.01 7.66
N LYS A 70 -19.24 12.12 6.37
CA LYS A 70 -19.00 11.05 5.40
C LYS A 70 -17.53 11.01 5.01
N TYR A 71 -17.07 9.84 4.59
CA TYR A 71 -15.74 9.66 4.03
C TYR A 71 -15.84 9.30 2.55
N ASP A 72 -14.88 9.79 1.76
CA ASP A 72 -14.61 9.35 0.41
C ASP A 72 -13.31 8.55 0.44
N GLN A 73 -13.33 7.31 -0.06
CA GLN A 73 -12.17 6.44 -0.07
C GLN A 73 -11.83 6.06 -1.51
N ASP A 74 -10.61 6.39 -1.92
CA ASP A 74 -10.02 5.99 -3.19
C ASP A 74 -8.81 5.09 -2.91
N THR A 75 -9.01 3.77 -3.09
CA THR A 75 -8.03 2.74 -2.81
C THR A 75 -7.64 2.02 -4.10
N SER A 76 -6.34 1.90 -4.33
CA SER A 76 -5.76 1.03 -5.36
C SER A 76 -4.84 0.02 -4.69
N TYR A 77 -4.78 -1.20 -5.21
CA TYR A 77 -3.91 -2.25 -4.66
C TYR A 77 -3.27 -3.10 -5.75
N GLN A 78 -2.17 -3.74 -5.38
CA GLN A 78 -1.45 -4.71 -6.20
C GLN A 78 -1.06 -5.91 -5.33
N TRP A 79 -1.01 -7.08 -5.96
CA TRP A 79 -0.62 -8.33 -5.31
C TRP A 79 0.76 -8.76 -5.74
N PHE A 80 1.48 -9.35 -4.79
CA PHE A 80 2.82 -9.88 -4.97
C PHE A 80 2.95 -11.23 -4.28
N GLU A 81 3.98 -11.99 -4.64
CA GLU A 81 4.28 -13.29 -4.02
C GLU A 81 4.46 -13.18 -2.49
N TYR A 82 3.96 -14.15 -1.71
CA TYR A 82 4.05 -14.10 -0.24
C TYR A 82 5.48 -13.98 0.32
N ASP A 83 6.45 -14.59 -0.34
CA ASP A 83 7.82 -14.74 0.17
C ASP A 83 8.60 -13.41 0.18
N ILE A 84 8.06 -12.38 -0.48
CA ILE A 84 8.65 -11.05 -0.49
C ILE A 84 8.18 -10.15 0.66
N PHE A 85 7.23 -10.57 1.50
CA PHE A 85 6.67 -9.71 2.57
C PHE A 85 7.76 -9.03 3.41
N SER A 86 8.68 -9.80 3.98
CA SER A 86 9.74 -9.23 4.83
C SER A 86 10.67 -8.30 4.06
N LYS A 87 11.02 -8.65 2.81
CA LYS A 87 11.88 -7.82 1.95
C LYS A 87 11.20 -6.51 1.58
N MET A 88 9.90 -6.56 1.29
CA MET A 88 9.09 -5.40 0.97
C MET A 88 8.94 -4.50 2.20
N LEU A 89 8.62 -5.07 3.36
CA LEU A 89 8.52 -4.33 4.62
C LEU A 89 9.84 -3.62 4.98
N ASP A 90 10.96 -4.33 4.91
CA ASP A 90 12.29 -3.75 5.19
C ASP A 90 12.64 -2.62 4.21
N PHE A 91 12.32 -2.80 2.92
CA PHE A 91 12.52 -1.78 1.90
C PHE A 91 11.66 -0.55 2.16
N ILE A 92 10.37 -0.75 2.48
CA ILE A 92 9.44 0.32 2.81
C ILE A 92 9.97 1.14 3.98
N ASN A 93 10.28 0.50 5.11
CA ASN A 93 10.76 1.20 6.30
C ASN A 93 12.02 2.02 6.01
N LYS A 94 13.01 1.40 5.34
CA LYS A 94 14.26 2.08 4.98
C LYS A 94 14.06 3.28 4.04
N GLU A 95 13.11 3.20 3.11
CA GLU A 95 12.86 4.30 2.18
C GLU A 95 11.93 5.36 2.78
N TYR A 96 11.03 4.99 3.68
CA TYR A 96 10.13 5.90 4.37
C TYR A 96 10.90 6.80 5.35
N ASP A 97 11.87 6.24 6.10
CA ASP A 97 12.78 6.97 7.00
C ASP A 97 13.61 8.08 6.31
N LYS A 98 13.63 8.12 4.97
CA LYS A 98 14.34 9.15 4.19
C LYS A 98 13.44 10.29 3.72
N ILE A 99 12.13 10.15 3.91
CA ILE A 99 11.11 11.09 3.44
C ILE A 99 10.65 12.00 4.58
N GLU A 100 10.75 11.53 5.83
CA GLU A 100 10.73 12.35 7.05
C GLU A 100 12.05 13.10 7.27
#